data_AF-A0A9D2IW79-F1
#
_entry.id   AF-A0A9D2IW79-F1
#
_cell.length_a   1.000
_cell.length_b   1.000
_cell.length_c   1.000
_cell.angle_alpha   90.00
_cell.angle_beta   90.00
_cell.angle_gamma   90.00
#
_symmetry.space_group_name_H-M   'P 1'
#
loop_
_entity.id
_entity.type
_entity.pdbx_description
1 polymer ?
#
loop_
_entity_poly.entity_id
_entity_poly.type
_entity_poly.pdbx_seq_one_letter_code
_entity_poly.pdbx_strand_id
1 'polypeptide(L)'
;MANEYAKVILYAYPYLSALSDAVGVGAVNKAMLSFRSQEDALQTAETIVEELAVKSRLMRLEDAVNAALSSLSDEELYLLEYKYFRRKRVLREKYAGYCMACSERTYYRKQCAVLKKFVCRLMQQGWQEQTYSEAFGSFAPFARVLDALKAGREGAITQKRARKERGA
;
A
#
# COMPACT_ATOMS: atom_id res chain seq x y z
N MET A 1 -11.07 -10.20 -13.72
CA MET A 1 -9.94 -10.52 -12.82
C MET A 1 -9.70 -9.30 -11.97
N ALA A 2 -10.39 -9.26 -10.83
CA ALA A 2 -10.33 -8.12 -9.94
C ALA A 2 -9.08 -8.30 -9.07
N ASN A 3 -8.06 -7.50 -9.35
CA ASN A 3 -6.80 -7.50 -8.60
C ASN A 3 -6.91 -6.47 -7.47
N GLU A 4 -7.97 -6.52 -6.65
CA GLU A 4 -8.17 -5.52 -5.60
C GLU A 4 -7.01 -5.49 -4.62
N TYR A 5 -6.43 -6.64 -4.25
CA TYR A 5 -5.28 -6.69 -3.35
C TYR A 5 -4.11 -5.84 -3.88
N ALA A 6 -3.80 -5.92 -5.18
CA ALA A 6 -2.73 -5.13 -5.78
C ALA A 6 -3.06 -3.63 -5.80
N LYS A 7 -4.33 -3.26 -5.97
CA LYS A 7 -4.76 -1.87 -5.80
C LYS A 7 -4.60 -1.42 -4.34
N VAL A 8 -4.93 -2.26 -3.36
CA VAL A 8 -4.69 -1.96 -1.93
C VAL A 8 -3.21 -1.68 -1.70
N ILE A 9 -2.34 -2.54 -2.21
CA ILE A 9 -0.88 -2.37 -2.10
C ILE A 9 -0.44 -1.04 -2.73
N LEU A 10 -0.87 -0.72 -3.95
CA LEU A 10 -0.55 0.57 -4.59
C LEU A 10 -1.07 1.77 -3.80
N TYR A 11 -2.25 1.65 -3.22
CA TYR A 11 -2.78 2.67 -2.33
C TYR A 11 -1.94 2.77 -1.03
N ALA A 12 -1.51 1.67 -0.45
CA ALA A 12 -0.72 1.68 0.78
C ALA A 12 0.73 2.16 0.56
N TYR A 13 1.29 1.93 -0.64
CA TYR A 13 2.71 2.12 -0.96
C TYR A 13 3.35 3.41 -0.41
N PRO A 14 2.79 4.62 -0.63
CA PRO A 14 3.41 5.86 -0.15
C PRO A 14 3.59 5.94 1.38
N TYR A 15 2.93 5.07 2.13
CA TYR A 15 2.89 5.06 3.58
C TYR A 15 3.41 3.73 4.16
N LEU A 16 3.93 2.80 3.36
CA LEU A 16 4.37 1.49 3.87
C LEU A 16 5.49 1.62 4.90
N SER A 17 6.53 2.40 4.61
CA SER A 17 7.60 2.68 5.58
C SER A 17 7.05 3.29 6.87
N ALA A 18 6.21 4.34 6.78
CA ALA A 18 5.61 4.96 7.95
C ALA A 18 4.72 4.00 8.76
N LEU A 19 4.00 3.09 8.09
CA LEU A 19 3.21 2.05 8.75
C LEU A 19 4.10 1.03 9.46
N SER A 20 5.17 0.58 8.80
CA SER A 20 6.17 -0.33 9.38
C SER A 20 6.80 0.25 10.64
N ASP A 21 7.20 1.53 10.59
CA ASP A 21 7.78 2.24 11.72
C ASP A 21 6.79 2.40 12.86
N ALA A 22 5.55 2.79 12.57
CA ALA A 22 4.50 2.94 13.58
C ALA A 22 4.19 1.61 14.29
N VAL A 23 4.11 0.51 13.55
CA VAL A 23 3.94 -0.84 14.14
C VAL A 23 5.14 -1.21 15.02
N GLY A 24 6.36 -0.92 14.56
CA GLY A 24 7.57 -1.15 15.35
C GLY A 24 7.62 -0.36 16.65
N VAL A 25 7.25 0.92 16.62
CA VAL A 25 7.15 1.77 17.81
C VAL A 25 6.07 1.24 18.76
N GLY A 26 4.93 0.79 18.23
CA GLY A 26 3.87 0.13 19.00
C GLY A 26 4.39 -1.07 19.79
N ALA A 27 5.13 -1.97 19.13
CA ALA A 27 5.70 -3.17 19.74
C ALA A 27 6.70 -2.82 20.85
N VAL A 28 7.58 -1.85 20.61
CA VAL A 28 8.55 -1.37 21.63
C VAL A 28 7.85 -0.76 22.82
N ASN A 29 6.85 0.10 22.60
CA ASN A 29 6.09 0.71 23.68
C ASN A 29 5.35 -0.33 24.51
N LYS A 30 4.77 -1.35 23.86
CA LYS A 30 4.11 -2.46 24.53
C LYS A 30 5.09 -3.28 25.37
N ALA A 31 6.28 -3.57 24.85
CA ALA A 31 7.34 -4.23 25.61
C ALA A 31 7.77 -3.40 26.83
N MET A 32 8.02 -2.11 26.65
CA MET A 32 8.44 -1.21 27.74
C MET A 32 7.40 -1.07 28.84
N LEU A 33 6.12 -1.16 28.51
CA LEU A 33 5.00 -1.01 29.45
C LEU A 33 4.42 -2.36 29.93
N SER A 34 4.99 -3.48 29.48
CA SER A 34 4.51 -4.83 29.80
C SER A 34 4.39 -5.12 31.30
N PHE A 35 5.30 -4.57 32.11
CA PHE A 35 5.28 -4.71 33.57
C PHE A 35 4.05 -4.09 34.25
N ARG A 36 3.29 -3.25 33.53
CA ARG A 36 2.02 -2.65 34.01
C ARG A 36 0.79 -3.37 33.48
N SER A 37 0.96 -4.38 32.63
CA SER A 37 -0.14 -5.14 32.05
C SER A 37 -0.83 -5.99 33.13
N GLN A 38 -2.15 -6.10 33.04
CA GLN A 38 -2.92 -7.08 33.81
C GLN A 38 -3.01 -8.44 33.10
N GLU A 39 -2.53 -8.52 31.85
CA GLU A 39 -2.47 -9.75 31.06
C GLU A 39 -1.31 -10.63 31.49
N ASP A 40 -1.39 -11.92 31.15
CA ASP A 40 -0.28 -12.84 31.37
C ASP A 40 0.95 -12.44 30.54
N ALA A 41 2.13 -12.76 31.08
CA ALA A 41 3.40 -12.42 30.45
C ALA A 41 3.54 -13.09 29.07
N LEU A 42 3.06 -14.34 28.94
CA LEU A 42 3.09 -15.06 27.66
C LEU A 42 2.22 -14.36 26.61
N GLN A 43 0.99 -14.01 26.97
CA GLN A 43 0.05 -13.33 26.07
C GLN A 43 0.58 -11.96 25.62
N THR A 44 1.20 -11.22 26.53
CA THR A 44 1.85 -9.94 26.21
C THR A 44 3.00 -10.15 25.23
N ALA A 45 3.83 -11.18 25.44
CA ALA A 45 4.94 -11.53 24.56
C ALA A 45 4.47 -11.96 23.16
N GLU A 46 3.46 -12.82 23.07
CA GLU A 46 2.86 -13.25 21.79
C GLU A 46 2.38 -12.06 20.98
N THR A 47 1.66 -11.13 21.62
CA THR A 47 1.17 -9.93 20.95
C THR A 47 2.31 -9.05 20.40
N ILE A 48 3.40 -8.90 21.14
CA ILE A 48 4.59 -8.15 20.67
C ILE A 48 5.21 -8.85 19.47
N VAL A 49 5.34 -10.18 19.51
CA VAL A 49 5.88 -10.98 18.41
C VAL A 49 5.00 -10.85 17.15
N GLU A 50 3.68 -10.85 17.30
CA GLU A 50 2.75 -10.63 16.19
C GLU A 50 2.92 -9.25 15.55
N GLU A 51 3.05 -8.19 16.35
CA GLU A 51 3.30 -6.84 15.82
C GLU A 51 4.64 -6.75 15.07
N LEU A 52 5.70 -7.37 15.61
CA LEU A 52 6.99 -7.45 14.92
C LEU A 52 6.91 -8.28 13.64
N ALA A 53 6.11 -9.34 13.62
CA ALA A 53 5.86 -10.12 12.41
C ALA A 53 5.13 -9.28 11.34
N VAL A 54 4.14 -8.47 11.74
CA VAL A 54 3.45 -7.52 10.84
C VAL A 54 4.43 -6.49 10.29
N LYS A 55 5.29 -5.90 11.12
CA LYS A 55 6.36 -4.99 10.68
C LYS A 55 7.25 -5.64 9.61
N SER A 56 7.74 -6.84 9.88
CA SER A 56 8.59 -7.59 8.94
C SER A 56 7.89 -7.84 7.59
N ARG A 57 6.59 -8.19 7.63
CA ARG A 57 5.78 -8.36 6.41
C ARG A 57 5.62 -7.05 5.64
N LEU A 58 5.40 -5.93 6.33
CA LEU A 58 5.29 -4.60 5.70
C LEU A 58 6.60 -4.19 4.99
N MET A 59 7.76 -4.43 5.62
CA MET A 59 9.06 -4.16 5.02
C MET A 59 9.29 -5.01 3.76
N ARG A 60 9.02 -6.32 3.84
CA ARG A 60 9.13 -7.22 2.67
C ARG A 60 8.18 -6.83 1.54
N LEU A 61 6.99 -6.34 1.87
CA LEU A 61 6.05 -5.83 0.88
C LEU A 61 6.60 -4.56 0.22
N GLU A 62 7.15 -3.63 1.00
CA GLU A 62 7.76 -2.40 0.47
C GLU A 62 8.90 -2.72 -0.51
N ASP A 63 9.81 -3.63 -0.15
CA ASP A 63 10.89 -4.08 -1.03
C ASP A 63 10.36 -4.69 -2.33
N ALA A 64 9.33 -5.53 -2.24
CA ALA A 64 8.71 -6.14 -3.42
C ALA A 64 8.01 -5.11 -4.31
N VAL A 65 7.35 -4.11 -3.72
CA VAL A 65 6.74 -3.01 -4.49
C VAL A 65 7.82 -2.16 -5.15
N ASN A 66 8.90 -1.81 -4.44
CA ASN A 66 10.04 -1.07 -5.00
C ASN A 66 10.65 -1.81 -6.20
N ALA A 67 10.87 -3.12 -6.07
CA ALA A 67 11.36 -3.97 -7.16
C ALA A 67 10.36 -4.06 -8.34
N ALA A 68 9.06 -4.11 -8.07
CA ALA A 68 8.05 -4.09 -9.13
C ALA A 68 8.04 -2.75 -9.88
N LEU A 69 8.12 -1.63 -9.15
CA LEU A 69 8.10 -0.28 -9.70
C LEU A 69 9.38 0.07 -10.48
N SER A 70 10.55 -0.43 -10.06
CA SER A 70 11.82 -0.16 -10.77
C SER A 70 11.85 -0.72 -12.20
N SER A 71 11.00 -1.69 -12.50
CA SER A 71 10.86 -2.27 -13.85
C SER A 71 9.87 -1.54 -14.77
N LEU A 72 9.21 -0.49 -14.27
CA LEU A 72 8.24 0.30 -15.01
C LEU A 72 8.91 1.50 -15.68
N SER A 73 8.38 1.91 -16.84
CA SER A 73 8.84 3.14 -17.49
C SER A 73 8.34 4.38 -16.75
N ASP A 74 8.95 5.54 -17.01
CA ASP A 74 8.51 6.80 -16.39
C ASP A 74 7.06 7.16 -16.72
N GLU A 75 6.56 6.81 -17.90
CA GLU A 75 5.14 7.01 -18.25
C GLU A 75 4.23 6.11 -17.41
N GLU A 76 4.62 4.84 -17.20
CA GLU A 76 3.86 3.90 -16.37
C GLU A 76 3.89 4.33 -14.89
N LEU A 77 5.04 4.80 -14.41
CA LEU A 77 5.19 5.36 -13.07
C LEU A 77 4.36 6.63 -12.89
N TYR A 78 4.30 7.51 -13.89
CA TYR A 78 3.42 8.67 -13.88
C TYR A 78 1.94 8.27 -13.73
N LEU A 79 1.48 7.26 -14.47
CA LEU A 79 0.12 6.73 -14.36
C LEU A 79 -0.22 6.21 -12.96
N LEU A 80 0.74 5.54 -12.31
CA LEU A 80 0.57 5.09 -10.92
C LEU A 80 0.60 6.25 -9.93
N GLU A 81 1.49 7.22 -10.14
CA GLU A 81 1.59 8.42 -9.32
C GLU A 81 0.29 9.24 -9.38
N TYR A 82 -0.26 9.42 -10.58
CA TYR A 82 -1.48 10.17 -10.80
C TYR A 82 -2.71 9.49 -10.19
N LYS A 83 -2.84 8.16 -10.36
CA LYS A 83 -4.02 7.43 -9.88
C LYS A 83 -3.96 7.05 -8.40
N TYR A 84 -2.87 6.41 -7.97
CA TYR A 84 -2.80 5.70 -6.68
C TYR A 84 -2.03 6.48 -5.62
N PHE A 85 -0.81 6.92 -5.94
CA PHE A 85 0.11 7.51 -4.95
C PHE A 85 -0.25 8.95 -4.61
N ARG A 86 -0.54 9.75 -5.64
CA ARG A 86 -1.01 11.14 -5.56
C ARG A 86 -0.10 12.07 -4.78
N ARG A 87 1.22 11.83 -4.77
CA ARG A 87 2.16 12.71 -4.07
C ARG A 87 2.35 13.97 -4.90
N LYS A 88 1.77 15.07 -4.44
CA LYS A 88 1.77 16.35 -5.16
C LYS A 88 3.16 16.86 -5.47
N ARG A 89 4.10 16.66 -4.56
CA ARG A 89 5.49 17.08 -4.75
C ARG A 89 6.11 16.36 -5.94
N VAL A 90 5.97 15.03 -6.02
CA VAL A 90 6.48 14.23 -7.13
C VAL A 90 5.81 14.61 -8.46
N LEU A 91 4.48 14.80 -8.46
CA LEU A 91 3.75 15.22 -9.65
C LEU A 91 4.20 16.60 -10.15
N ARG A 92 4.49 17.54 -9.26
CA ARG A 92 4.93 18.90 -9.62
C ARG A 92 6.39 18.99 -9.99
N GLU A 93 7.27 18.20 -9.37
CA GLU A 93 8.71 18.28 -9.58
C GLU A 93 9.15 17.34 -10.71
N LYS A 94 8.89 16.03 -10.58
CA LYS A 94 9.35 15.03 -11.55
C LYS A 94 8.50 15.00 -12.82
N TYR A 95 7.19 15.27 -12.69
CA TYR A 95 6.24 15.10 -13.79
C TYR A 95 5.58 16.42 -14.25
N ALA A 96 6.21 17.57 -13.97
CA ALA A 96 5.68 18.90 -14.29
C ALA A 96 5.26 19.09 -15.76
N GLY A 97 5.91 18.38 -16.69
CA GLY A 97 5.65 18.41 -18.12
C GLY A 97 4.89 17.19 -18.67
N TYR A 98 4.53 16.22 -17.82
CA TYR A 98 3.75 15.07 -18.26
C TYR A 98 2.28 15.49 -18.42
N CYS A 99 1.85 15.66 -19.67
CA CYS A 99 0.45 15.80 -20.01
C CYS A 99 0.01 14.60 -20.83
N MET A 100 -1.00 13.87 -20.35
CA MET A 100 -1.61 12.82 -21.14
C MET A 100 -2.62 13.43 -22.10
N ALA A 101 -2.13 13.85 -23.26
CA ALA A 101 -2.96 14.22 -24.40
C ALA A 101 -3.55 12.95 -25.04
N CYS A 102 -4.48 12.29 -24.36
CA CYS A 102 -5.18 11.14 -24.91
C CYS A 102 -6.64 11.11 -24.46
N SER A 103 -7.47 10.39 -25.22
CA SER A 103 -8.86 10.14 -24.82
C SER A 103 -8.94 9.40 -23.48
N GLU A 104 -10.04 9.60 -22.77
CA GLU A 104 -10.34 8.89 -21.53
C GLU A 104 -10.26 7.36 -21.71
N ARG A 105 -10.75 6.84 -22.84
CA ARG A 105 -10.65 5.41 -23.18
C ARG A 105 -9.20 4.94 -23.27
N THR A 106 -8.33 5.72 -23.90
CA THR A 106 -6.90 5.40 -24.01
C THR A 106 -6.23 5.42 -22.64
N TYR A 107 -6.54 6.42 -21.81
CA TYR A 107 -6.05 6.50 -20.42
C TYR A 107 -6.44 5.24 -19.62
N TYR A 108 -7.71 4.83 -19.63
CA TYR A 108 -8.13 3.63 -18.91
C TYR A 108 -7.44 2.36 -19.41
N ARG A 109 -7.22 2.22 -20.74
CA ARG A 109 -6.49 1.08 -21.30
C ARG A 109 -5.05 1.04 -20.81
N LYS A 110 -4.36 2.19 -20.83
CA LYS A 110 -3.00 2.31 -20.30
C LYS A 110 -2.96 1.99 -18.81
N GLN A 111 -3.88 2.53 -18.01
CA GLN A 111 -3.97 2.24 -16.58
C GLN A 111 -4.16 0.73 -16.30
N CYS A 112 -5.04 0.07 -17.06
CA CYS A 112 -5.27 -1.37 -16.93
C CYS A 112 -4.03 -2.19 -17.34
N ALA A 113 -3.32 -1.79 -18.38
CA ALA A 113 -2.09 -2.45 -18.80
C ALA A 113 -0.99 -2.32 -17.74
N VAL A 114 -0.81 -1.12 -17.17
CA VAL A 114 0.15 -0.88 -16.08
C VAL A 114 -0.21 -1.69 -14.84
N LEU A 115 -1.48 -1.71 -14.44
CA LEU A 115 -1.92 -2.51 -13.29
C LEU A 115 -1.65 -4.00 -13.50
N LYS A 116 -1.92 -4.54 -14.69
CA LYS A 116 -1.61 -5.94 -15.02
C LYS A 116 -0.11 -6.22 -14.94
N LYS A 117 0.72 -5.34 -15.53
CA LYS A 117 2.17 -5.46 -15.49
C LYS A 117 2.68 -5.45 -14.05
N PHE A 118 2.22 -4.50 -13.24
CA PHE A 118 2.54 -4.41 -11.82
C PHE A 118 2.16 -5.67 -11.06
N VAL A 119 0.95 -6.21 -11.28
CA VAL A 119 0.49 -7.47 -10.66
C VAL A 119 1.40 -8.63 -11.03
N CYS A 120 1.74 -8.80 -12.32
CA CYS A 120 2.65 -9.86 -12.75
C CYS A 120 4.02 -9.74 -12.05
N ARG A 121 4.53 -8.53 -11.84
CA ARG A 121 5.79 -8.29 -11.11
C ARG A 121 5.67 -8.60 -9.63
N LEU A 122 4.59 -8.19 -8.97
CA LEU A 122 4.33 -8.56 -7.57
C LEU A 122 4.26 -10.08 -7.40
N MET A 123 3.58 -10.78 -8.30
CA MET A 123 3.51 -12.25 -8.26
C MET A 123 4.89 -12.91 -8.41
N GLN A 124 5.77 -12.35 -9.24
CA GLN A 124 7.17 -12.81 -9.35
C GLN A 124 7.96 -12.61 -8.05
N GLN A 125 7.58 -11.63 -7.22
CA GLN A 125 8.13 -11.41 -5.88
C GLN A 125 7.41 -12.23 -4.80
N GLY A 126 6.55 -13.19 -5.19
CA GLY A 126 5.81 -14.05 -4.25
C GLY A 126 4.54 -13.42 -3.68
N TRP A 127 4.18 -12.19 -4.07
CA TRP A 127 2.99 -11.50 -3.59
C TRP A 127 1.78 -11.77 -4.46
N GLN A 128 1.17 -12.94 -4.23
CA GLN A 128 -0.12 -13.31 -4.80
C GLN A 128 -1.26 -13.00 -3.81
N GLU A 129 -2.51 -13.11 -4.26
CA GLU A 129 -3.68 -12.78 -3.43
C GLU A 129 -3.75 -13.62 -2.15
N GLN A 130 -3.41 -14.90 -2.23
CA GLN A 130 -3.37 -15.78 -1.06
C GLN A 130 -2.32 -15.31 -0.04
N THR A 131 -1.08 -15.09 -0.47
CA THR A 131 0.01 -14.61 0.39
C THR A 131 -0.31 -13.25 1.00
N TYR A 132 -0.93 -12.35 0.22
CA TYR A 132 -1.43 -11.08 0.73
C TYR A 132 -2.48 -11.28 1.82
N SER A 133 -3.43 -12.18 1.61
CA SER A 133 -4.53 -12.43 2.54
C SER A 133 -4.04 -13.07 3.84
N GLU A 134 -3.09 -13.99 3.77
CA GLU A 134 -2.42 -14.58 4.93
C GLU A 134 -1.60 -13.53 5.70
N ALA A 135 -0.94 -12.61 5.00
CA ALA A 135 -0.10 -11.60 5.62
C ALA A 135 -0.90 -10.44 6.25
N PHE A 136 -1.96 -9.99 5.59
CA PHE A 136 -2.63 -8.72 5.87
C PHE A 136 -4.16 -8.79 5.91
N GLY A 137 -4.77 -9.98 5.79
CA GLY A 137 -6.23 -10.13 5.78
C GLY A 137 -6.91 -9.58 7.03
N SER A 138 -6.27 -9.73 8.19
CA SER A 138 -6.71 -9.16 9.48
C SER A 138 -6.10 -7.79 9.80
N PHE A 139 -5.17 -7.28 8.98
CA PHE A 139 -4.52 -6.01 9.23
C PHE A 139 -5.47 -4.85 8.86
N ALA A 140 -6.05 -4.22 9.89
CA ALA A 140 -7.15 -3.26 9.74
C ALA A 140 -6.93 -2.16 8.68
N PRO A 141 -5.74 -1.54 8.53
CA PRO A 141 -5.51 -0.55 7.48
C PRO A 141 -5.74 -1.10 6.06
N PHE A 142 -5.37 -2.36 5.82
CA PHE A 142 -5.48 -3.00 4.50
C PHE A 142 -6.89 -3.55 4.28
N ALA A 143 -7.47 -4.21 5.28
CA ALA A 143 -8.82 -4.74 5.24
C ALA A 143 -9.85 -3.64 4.89
N ARG A 144 -9.77 -2.47 5.54
CA ARG A 144 -10.67 -1.34 5.26
C ARG A 144 -10.62 -0.84 3.82
N VAL A 145 -9.43 -0.82 3.21
CA VAL A 145 -9.27 -0.41 1.81
C VAL A 145 -9.80 -1.50 0.89
N LEU A 146 -9.52 -2.77 1.19
CA LEU A 146 -10.03 -3.91 0.43
C LEU A 146 -11.57 -3.93 0.40
N ASP A 147 -12.22 -3.75 1.55
CA ASP A 147 -13.68 -3.71 1.67
C ASP A 147 -14.28 -2.54 0.90
N ALA A 148 -13.62 -1.38 0.94
CA ALA A 148 -14.05 -0.23 0.16
C ALA A 148 -13.93 -0.47 -1.36
N LEU A 149 -12.88 -1.17 -1.81
CA LEU A 149 -12.73 -1.55 -3.22
C LEU A 149 -13.77 -2.58 -3.65
N LYS A 150 -14.00 -3.62 -2.85
CA LYS A 150 -15.03 -4.65 -3.11
C LYS A 150 -16.43 -4.05 -3.15
N ALA A 151 -16.71 -3.04 -2.33
CA ALA A 151 -17.96 -2.29 -2.34
C ALA A 151 -18.07 -1.25 -3.49
N GLY A 152 -17.11 -1.18 -4.42
CA GLY A 152 -17.12 -0.22 -5.54
C GLY A 152 -16.82 1.23 -5.14
N ARG A 153 -16.34 1.48 -3.92
CA ARG A 153 -16.09 2.83 -3.37
C ARG A 153 -14.65 3.33 -3.63
N GLU A 154 -14.04 2.93 -4.75
CA GLU A 154 -12.69 3.37 -5.16
C GLU A 154 -12.62 4.90 -5.29
N GLY A 155 -13.69 5.54 -5.77
CA GLY A 155 -13.80 7.00 -5.85
C GLY A 155 -13.69 7.71 -4.50
N ALA A 156 -14.31 7.16 -3.45
CA ALA A 156 -14.27 7.73 -2.10
C ALA A 156 -12.85 7.65 -1.49
N ILE A 157 -12.14 6.53 -1.70
CA ILE A 157 -10.73 6.38 -1.29
C ILE A 157 -9.89 7.48 -1.95
N THR A 158 -10.09 7.64 -3.26
CA THR A 158 -9.36 8.58 -4.10
C THR A 158 -9.61 10.04 -3.71
N GLN A 159 -10.86 10.39 -3.38
CA GLN A 159 -11.24 11.72 -2.89
C GLN A 159 -10.69 12.01 -1.49
N LYS A 160 -10.77 11.06 -0.55
CA LYS A 160 -10.24 11.21 0.81
C LYS A 160 -8.74 11.51 0.79
N ARG A 161 -8.00 10.82 -0.09
CA ARG A 161 -6.56 11.07 -0.32
C ARG A 161 -6.29 12.44 -0.91
N ALA A 162 -7.07 12.85 -1.92
CA ALA A 162 -6.93 14.17 -2.51
C ALA A 162 -7.14 15.29 -1.48
N ARG A 163 -8.04 15.11 -0.50
CA ARG A 163 -8.24 16.06 0.60
C ARG A 163 -7.08 16.07 1.58
N LYS A 164 -6.54 14.90 1.97
CA LYS A 164 -5.40 14.81 2.90
C LYS A 164 -4.17 15.56 2.37
N GLU A 165 -3.87 15.40 1.09
CA GLU A 165 -2.76 16.11 0.43
C GLU A 165 -3.07 17.60 0.16
N ARG A 166 -4.31 18.10 0.34
CA ARG A 166 -4.64 19.54 0.25
C ARG A 166 -4.37 20.29 1.56
N GLY A 167 -4.32 19.59 2.68
CA GLY A 167 -4.02 20.18 3.99
C GLY A 167 -2.57 19.99 4.46
N ALA A 168 -1.75 19.32 3.65
CA ALA A 168 -0.29 19.18 3.81
C ALA A 168 0.42 20.00 2.73
#